data_AF-A0A7W0ZU79-F1
#
_entry.id   AF-A0A7W0ZU79-F1
#
_cell.length_a   1.000
_cell.length_b   1.000
_cell.length_c   1.000
_cell.angle_alpha   90.00
_cell.angle_beta   90.00
_cell.angle_gamma   90.00
#
_symmetry.space_group_name_H-M   'P 1'
#
loop_
_entity.id
_entity.type
_entity.pdbx_description
1 polymer ?
#
loop_
_entity_poly.entity_id
_entity_poly.type
_entity_poly.pdbx_seq_one_letter_code
_entity_poly.pdbx_strand_id
1 'polypeptide(L)'
;MTRSNPARAARLAVLVVGLLAVAACGKKDKDGAGKAGTSERDDGIGAKSGGVPTSREGQMYLLGQKLSQAAMVNGRAEAGVVARTFKAATTVADITLKTPLEPLPTPTGNGAEDGAAGMGYLLKGPGKALGEKIKTDFGDSAAATYELAVKINMLPSLYIDDPKDTMGDTMAEVFGRLATRAKLPETSMGPLIAKLKARAPMAEVTDMALDLNKSLPITIAELYEKDDKK
;
A
#
# COMPACT_ATOMS: atom_id res chain seq x y z
N MET A 1 46.92 -2.60 1.65
CA MET A 1 46.27 -3.89 1.30
C MET A 1 44.90 -3.93 1.94
N THR A 2 43.88 -3.40 1.24
CA THR A 2 42.49 -3.33 1.67
C THR A 2 41.73 -4.49 1.02
N ARG A 3 41.35 -5.50 1.80
CA ARG A 3 40.52 -6.60 1.33
C ARG A 3 39.06 -6.12 1.24
N SER A 4 38.58 -5.87 0.03
CA SER A 4 37.16 -5.73 -0.24
C SER A 4 36.47 -7.08 -0.02
N ASN A 5 35.40 -7.09 0.77
CA ASN A 5 34.66 -8.30 1.11
C ASN A 5 33.48 -8.46 0.12
N PRO A 6 33.50 -9.42 -0.83
CA PRO A 6 32.51 -9.55 -1.90
C PRO A 6 31.13 -10.06 -1.43
N ALA A 7 30.97 -10.38 -0.15
CA ALA A 7 29.74 -11.00 0.37
C ALA A 7 28.52 -10.06 0.50
N ARG A 8 28.65 -8.75 0.24
CA ARG A 8 27.54 -7.78 0.33
C ARG A 8 26.78 -7.54 -0.98
N ALA A 9 27.25 -8.04 -2.12
CA ALA A 9 26.63 -7.78 -3.42
C ALA A 9 25.48 -8.74 -3.81
N ALA A 10 25.27 -9.84 -3.06
CA ALA A 10 24.40 -10.94 -3.51
C ALA A 10 23.01 -11.02 -2.86
N ARG A 11 22.58 -10.05 -2.04
CA ARG A 11 21.29 -10.14 -1.31
C ARG A 11 20.16 -9.24 -1.83
N LEU A 12 20.36 -8.48 -2.91
CA LEU A 12 19.30 -7.62 -3.46
C LEU A 12 18.39 -8.27 -4.52
N ALA A 13 18.60 -9.54 -4.87
CA ALA A 13 18.01 -10.13 -6.09
C ALA A 13 16.74 -10.99 -5.89
N VAL A 14 16.17 -11.12 -4.69
CA VAL A 14 15.08 -12.12 -4.46
C VAL A 14 13.67 -11.51 -4.29
N LEU A 15 13.51 -10.18 -4.21
CA LEU A 15 12.22 -9.58 -3.81
C LEU A 15 11.41 -8.91 -4.93
N VAL A 16 11.50 -9.41 -6.17
CA VAL A 16 10.72 -8.87 -7.32
C VAL A 16 9.66 -9.86 -7.85
N VAL A 17 9.68 -11.13 -7.45
CA VAL A 17 8.84 -12.16 -8.09
C VAL A 17 7.43 -12.28 -7.48
N GLY A 18 7.17 -11.72 -6.30
CA GLY A 18 5.90 -11.94 -5.58
C GLY A 18 4.70 -11.07 -6.01
N LEU A 19 4.89 -10.01 -6.79
CA LEU A 19 3.84 -8.99 -7.00
C LEU A 19 3.05 -9.09 -8.32
N LEU A 20 3.22 -10.15 -9.12
CA LEU A 20 2.69 -10.22 -10.49
C LEU A 20 1.72 -11.39 -10.78
N ALA A 21 1.20 -12.08 -9.77
CA ALA A 21 0.29 -13.21 -9.95
C ALA A 21 -1.20 -12.84 -9.76
N VAL A 22 -1.70 -11.80 -10.45
CA VAL A 22 -3.15 -11.67 -10.73
C VAL A 22 -3.33 -11.00 -12.09
N ALA A 23 -3.52 -11.83 -13.14
CA ALA A 23 -4.32 -11.57 -14.36
C ALA A 23 -3.76 -12.36 -15.55
N ALA A 24 -3.94 -13.67 -15.55
CA ALA A 24 -3.94 -14.48 -16.76
C ALA A 24 -5.02 -15.55 -16.68
N CYS A 25 -6.28 -15.11 -16.72
CA CYS A 25 -7.42 -15.96 -17.06
C CYS A 25 -8.35 -15.17 -17.95
N GLY A 26 -8.51 -15.61 -19.20
CA GLY A 26 -9.66 -15.21 -20.01
C GLY A 26 -9.44 -15.14 -21.52
N LYS A 27 -9.67 -16.28 -22.21
CA LYS A 27 -10.51 -16.43 -23.43
C LYS A 27 -10.23 -17.82 -24.01
N LYS A 28 -11.20 -18.58 -24.51
CA LYS A 28 -12.67 -18.55 -24.58
C LYS A 28 -12.99 -19.90 -25.22
N ASP A 29 -14.08 -20.56 -24.86
CA ASP A 29 -14.95 -21.15 -25.87
C ASP A 29 -16.38 -21.30 -25.35
N LYS A 30 -17.29 -21.04 -26.28
CA LYS A 30 -18.74 -20.95 -26.13
C LYS A 30 -19.33 -22.36 -26.08
N ASP A 31 -20.45 -22.51 -25.38
CA ASP A 31 -21.71 -23.06 -25.92
C ASP A 31 -22.70 -23.33 -24.79
N GLY A 32 -24.00 -23.21 -25.09
CA GLY A 32 -25.05 -23.90 -24.32
C GLY A 32 -26.11 -23.01 -23.70
N ALA A 33 -27.28 -22.98 -24.35
CA ALA A 33 -28.53 -22.36 -23.93
C ALA A 33 -29.15 -23.01 -22.67
N GLY A 34 -29.99 -22.25 -21.94
CA GLY A 34 -31.01 -22.88 -21.08
C GLY A 34 -31.59 -22.05 -19.92
N LYS A 35 -32.74 -21.42 -20.19
CA LYS A 35 -33.92 -21.21 -19.32
C LYS A 35 -33.86 -20.34 -18.03
N ALA A 36 -34.69 -19.29 -18.14
CA ALA A 36 -35.56 -18.62 -17.17
C ALA A 36 -35.77 -19.20 -15.76
N GLY A 37 -35.80 -18.31 -14.77
CA GLY A 37 -36.39 -18.53 -13.44
C GLY A 37 -36.15 -17.35 -12.49
N THR A 38 -37.21 -16.57 -12.26
CA THR A 38 -37.36 -15.45 -11.31
C THR A 38 -36.92 -15.76 -9.87
N SER A 39 -36.19 -14.84 -9.23
CA SER A 39 -36.51 -14.35 -7.89
C SER A 39 -35.77 -13.04 -7.60
N GLU A 40 -36.52 -11.99 -7.31
CA GLU A 40 -36.06 -10.84 -6.55
C GLU A 40 -35.30 -11.32 -5.29
N ARG A 41 -34.01 -11.00 -5.23
CA ARG A 41 -33.33 -10.70 -3.97
C ARG A 41 -32.43 -9.50 -4.20
N ASP A 42 -32.94 -8.40 -3.66
CA ASP A 42 -32.26 -7.18 -3.29
C ASP A 42 -31.18 -7.53 -2.23
N ASP A 43 -30.09 -8.15 -2.67
CA ASP A 43 -28.94 -8.46 -1.83
C ASP A 43 -27.92 -7.33 -1.99
N GLY A 44 -28.01 -6.38 -1.05
CA GLY A 44 -27.18 -5.18 -0.98
C GLY A 44 -25.71 -5.45 -1.32
N ILE A 45 -25.18 -4.57 -2.18
CA ILE A 45 -23.76 -4.46 -2.52
C ILE A 45 -23.01 -4.14 -1.22
N GLY A 46 -22.55 -5.18 -0.55
CA GLY A 46 -21.86 -5.11 0.73
C GLY A 46 -20.75 -6.15 0.75
N ALA A 47 -19.55 -5.69 0.41
CA ALA A 47 -18.27 -6.24 0.85
C ALA A 47 -18.12 -7.78 0.85
N LYS A 48 -18.33 -8.46 -0.29
CA LYS A 48 -17.85 -9.83 -0.48
C LYS A 48 -16.96 -9.92 -1.71
N SER A 49 -15.67 -10.18 -1.47
CA SER A 49 -14.57 -10.41 -2.43
C SER A 49 -14.08 -9.18 -3.23
N GLY A 50 -12.91 -8.65 -2.85
CA GLY A 50 -12.04 -7.85 -3.74
C GLY A 50 -12.60 -6.52 -4.28
N GLY A 51 -13.71 -6.01 -3.74
CA GLY A 51 -14.32 -4.76 -4.18
C GLY A 51 -13.42 -3.55 -3.89
N VAL A 52 -13.47 -2.56 -4.79
CA VAL A 52 -12.87 -1.23 -4.56
C VAL A 52 -13.59 -0.62 -3.35
N PRO A 53 -12.87 -0.20 -2.28
CA PRO A 53 -13.50 0.43 -1.12
C PRO A 53 -14.33 1.65 -1.56
N THR A 54 -15.57 1.75 -1.09
CA THR A 54 -16.44 2.87 -1.46
C THR A 54 -16.34 4.03 -0.47
N SER A 55 -15.96 3.75 0.78
CA SER A 55 -15.68 4.79 1.77
C SER A 55 -14.49 5.67 1.36
N ARG A 56 -14.55 6.93 1.78
CA ARG A 56 -13.48 7.91 1.56
C ARG A 56 -12.14 7.44 2.12
N GLU A 57 -12.11 6.96 3.35
CA GLU A 57 -10.91 6.42 3.98
C GLU A 57 -10.36 5.21 3.22
N GLY A 58 -11.24 4.30 2.77
CA GLY A 58 -10.83 3.14 1.99
C GLY A 58 -10.18 3.55 0.66
N GLN A 59 -10.70 4.58 0.02
CA GLN A 59 -10.10 5.18 -1.17
C GLN A 59 -8.75 5.83 -0.90
N MET A 60 -8.61 6.55 0.23
CA MET A 60 -7.32 7.13 0.64
C MET A 60 -6.27 6.06 0.93
N TYR A 61 -6.67 4.95 1.56
CA TYR A 61 -5.79 3.79 1.75
C TYR A 61 -5.32 3.24 0.41
N LEU A 62 -6.26 3.00 -0.51
CA LEU A 62 -5.96 2.45 -1.82
C LEU A 62 -5.04 3.38 -2.63
N LEU A 63 -5.26 4.69 -2.57
CA LEU A 63 -4.38 5.69 -3.18
C LEU A 63 -2.97 5.58 -2.62
N GLY A 64 -2.80 5.60 -1.29
CA GLY A 64 -1.51 5.49 -0.64
C GLY A 64 -0.79 4.17 -0.97
N GLN A 65 -1.54 3.06 -1.02
CA GLN A 65 -1.02 1.75 -1.41
C GLN A 65 -0.52 1.74 -2.86
N LYS A 66 -1.32 2.21 -3.83
CA LYS A 66 -0.93 2.20 -5.25
C LYS A 66 0.21 3.16 -5.53
N LEU A 67 0.19 4.34 -4.93
CA LEU A 67 1.24 5.33 -5.12
C LEU A 67 2.57 4.85 -4.54
N SER A 68 2.55 4.29 -3.33
CA SER A 68 3.76 3.73 -2.72
C SER A 68 4.30 2.54 -3.52
N GLN A 69 3.44 1.63 -3.98
CA GLN A 69 3.86 0.54 -4.87
C GLN A 69 4.54 1.06 -6.14
N ALA A 70 3.96 2.07 -6.80
CA ALA A 70 4.51 2.66 -8.01
C ALA A 70 5.89 3.31 -7.76
N ALA A 71 6.02 4.07 -6.67
CA ALA A 71 7.26 4.72 -6.30
C ALA A 71 8.35 3.71 -5.88
N MET A 72 7.99 2.63 -5.19
CA MET A 72 8.95 1.62 -4.72
C MET A 72 9.51 0.73 -5.84
N VAL A 73 8.79 0.59 -6.96
CA VAL A 73 9.26 -0.16 -8.14
C VAL A 73 9.88 0.74 -9.21
N ASN A 74 9.83 2.07 -9.04
CA ASN A 74 10.41 3.02 -9.98
C ASN A 74 11.94 2.83 -10.11
N GLY A 75 12.43 2.70 -11.33
CA GLY A 75 13.84 2.38 -11.63
C GLY A 75 14.31 0.98 -11.19
N ARG A 76 13.40 0.12 -10.74
CA ARG A 76 13.69 -1.27 -10.32
C ARG A 76 12.91 -2.32 -11.10
N ALA A 77 11.76 -1.95 -11.65
CA ALA A 77 10.93 -2.77 -12.52
C ALA A 77 10.93 -2.24 -13.96
N GLU A 78 10.42 -3.05 -14.89
CA GLU A 78 10.20 -2.62 -16.27
C GLU A 78 9.29 -1.39 -16.34
N ALA A 79 9.59 -0.47 -17.26
CA ALA A 79 8.84 0.79 -17.41
C ALA A 79 7.32 0.58 -17.57
N GLY A 80 6.92 -0.50 -18.27
CA GLY A 80 5.50 -0.85 -18.42
C GLY A 80 4.83 -1.25 -17.11
N VAL A 81 5.54 -1.88 -16.17
CA VAL A 81 5.04 -2.19 -14.83
C VAL A 81 4.86 -0.90 -14.03
N VAL A 82 5.89 -0.04 -14.00
CA VAL A 82 5.85 1.25 -13.30
C VAL A 82 4.68 2.10 -13.80
N ALA A 83 4.51 2.22 -15.12
CA ALA A 83 3.43 3.00 -15.73
C ALA A 83 2.04 2.47 -15.38
N ARG A 84 1.84 1.14 -15.37
CA ARG A 84 0.56 0.53 -14.98
C ARG A 84 0.25 0.78 -13.50
N THR A 85 1.24 0.61 -12.62
CA THR A 85 1.06 0.82 -11.18
C THR A 85 0.80 2.28 -10.85
N PHE A 86 1.52 3.21 -11.48
CA PHE A 86 1.30 4.65 -11.31
C PHE A 86 -0.06 5.07 -11.87
N LYS A 87 -0.47 4.57 -13.04
CA LYS A 87 -1.80 4.82 -13.60
C LYS A 87 -2.92 4.40 -12.64
N ALA A 88 -2.77 3.28 -11.93
CA ALA A 88 -3.74 2.86 -10.93
C ALA A 88 -3.87 3.90 -9.80
N ALA A 89 -2.76 4.46 -9.31
CA ALA A 89 -2.79 5.55 -8.33
C ALA A 89 -3.44 6.83 -8.90
N THR A 90 -3.10 7.20 -10.14
CA THR A 90 -3.70 8.36 -10.82
C THR A 90 -5.21 8.21 -10.97
N THR A 91 -5.70 7.02 -11.33
CA THR A 91 -7.14 6.75 -11.44
C THR A 91 -7.85 6.95 -10.10
N VAL A 92 -7.28 6.47 -8.99
CA VAL A 92 -7.87 6.70 -7.66
C VAL A 92 -7.86 8.19 -7.32
N ALA A 93 -6.75 8.89 -7.56
CA ALA A 93 -6.65 10.32 -7.29
C ALA A 93 -7.65 11.16 -8.12
N ASP A 94 -7.83 10.84 -9.40
CA ASP A 94 -8.77 11.52 -10.29
C ASP A 94 -10.23 11.30 -9.87
N ILE A 95 -10.58 10.07 -9.46
CA ILE A 95 -11.92 9.77 -9.01
C ILE A 95 -12.23 10.51 -7.70
N THR A 96 -11.26 10.59 -6.78
CA THR A 96 -11.52 10.93 -5.37
C THR A 96 -11.08 12.33 -4.97
N LEU A 97 -9.92 12.76 -5.44
CA LEU A 97 -9.33 14.07 -5.14
C LEU A 97 -9.55 15.10 -6.26
N LYS A 98 -9.97 14.65 -7.45
CA LYS A 98 -10.08 15.49 -8.67
C LYS A 98 -8.79 16.30 -8.93
N THR A 99 -7.65 15.72 -8.56
CA THR A 99 -6.34 16.38 -8.58
C THR A 99 -5.36 15.47 -9.31
N PRO A 100 -4.59 16.00 -10.29
CA PRO A 100 -3.55 15.23 -10.94
C PRO A 100 -2.45 14.88 -9.95
N LEU A 101 -1.92 13.65 -10.03
CA LEU A 101 -0.73 13.28 -9.28
C LEU A 101 0.52 13.83 -9.97
N GLU A 102 1.41 14.41 -9.18
CA GLU A 102 2.75 14.76 -9.65
C GLU A 102 3.48 13.51 -10.16
N PRO A 103 4.21 13.60 -11.28
CA PRO A 103 4.87 12.45 -11.88
C PRO A 103 5.94 11.86 -10.95
N LEU A 104 6.18 10.56 -11.07
CA LEU A 104 7.30 9.92 -10.40
C LEU A 104 8.64 10.49 -10.92
N PRO A 105 9.71 10.49 -10.10
CA PRO A 105 11.03 10.90 -10.54
C PRO A 105 11.50 10.09 -11.76
N THR A 106 12.15 10.76 -12.72
CA THR A 106 12.74 10.09 -13.88
C THR A 106 13.85 9.15 -13.42
N PRO A 107 13.81 7.85 -13.81
CA PRO A 107 14.89 6.91 -13.47
C PRO A 107 16.23 7.31 -14.08
N THR A 108 17.32 7.21 -13.31
CA THR A 108 18.70 7.43 -13.77
C THR A 108 19.34 6.16 -14.32
N GLY A 109 18.73 5.00 -14.07
CA GLY A 109 19.30 3.68 -14.37
C GLY A 109 20.13 3.12 -13.22
N ASN A 110 20.32 3.88 -12.14
CA ASN A 110 20.94 3.40 -10.91
C ASN A 110 19.84 3.04 -9.89
N GLY A 111 19.57 1.75 -9.71
CA GLY A 111 18.48 1.26 -8.87
C GLY A 111 18.55 1.68 -7.39
N ALA A 112 19.73 2.06 -6.87
CA ALA A 112 19.88 2.59 -5.52
C ALA A 112 19.42 4.06 -5.44
N GLU A 113 19.85 4.89 -6.39
CA GLU A 113 19.42 6.29 -6.52
C GLU A 113 17.94 6.37 -6.85
N ASP A 114 17.45 5.55 -7.77
CA ASP A 114 16.05 5.52 -8.18
C ASP A 114 15.14 5.10 -7.02
N GLY A 115 15.57 4.11 -6.24
CA GLY A 115 14.87 3.71 -5.03
C GLY A 115 14.84 4.82 -3.96
N ALA A 116 15.97 5.51 -3.76
CA ALA A 116 16.04 6.64 -2.84
C ALA A 116 15.16 7.81 -3.30
N ALA A 117 15.12 8.09 -4.61
CA ALA A 117 14.26 9.10 -5.21
C ALA A 117 12.77 8.76 -5.04
N GLY A 118 12.39 7.49 -5.23
CA GLY A 118 11.03 7.00 -4.98
C GLY A 118 10.62 7.16 -3.50
N MET A 119 11.49 6.80 -2.56
CA MET A 119 11.23 7.05 -1.13
C MET A 119 11.17 8.54 -0.80
N GLY A 120 12.04 9.35 -1.40
CA GLY A 120 12.06 10.81 -1.26
C GLY A 120 10.75 11.45 -1.74
N TYR A 121 10.23 11.00 -2.88
CA TYR A 121 8.93 11.42 -3.42
C TYR A 121 7.80 11.19 -2.40
N LEU A 122 7.78 10.03 -1.73
CA LEU A 122 6.74 9.68 -0.76
C LEU A 122 6.89 10.43 0.58
N LEU A 123 8.12 10.53 1.11
CA LEU A 123 8.35 10.99 2.48
C LEU A 123 8.58 12.51 2.61
N LYS A 124 9.09 13.15 1.55
CA LYS A 124 9.52 14.55 1.59
C LYS A 124 9.03 15.37 0.39
N GLY A 125 8.66 14.70 -0.70
CA GLY A 125 8.23 15.31 -1.94
C GLY A 125 6.71 15.33 -2.13
N PRO A 126 6.24 15.21 -3.38
CA PRO A 126 4.82 15.32 -3.71
C PRO A 126 3.90 14.35 -2.96
N GLY A 127 4.36 13.14 -2.65
CA GLY A 127 3.58 12.18 -1.88
C GLY A 127 3.26 12.65 -0.45
N LYS A 128 4.16 13.42 0.18
CA LYS A 128 3.90 14.05 1.48
C LYS A 128 2.92 15.21 1.35
N ALA A 129 3.16 16.10 0.38
CA ALA A 129 2.27 17.23 0.11
C ALA A 129 0.83 16.79 -0.21
N LEU A 130 0.67 15.64 -0.88
CA LEU A 130 -0.62 15.01 -1.13
C LEU A 130 -1.33 14.63 0.18
N GLY A 131 -0.61 14.05 1.16
CA GLY A 131 -1.18 13.74 2.47
C GLY A 131 -1.65 14.99 3.24
N GLU A 132 -0.91 16.09 3.13
CA GLU A 132 -1.29 17.39 3.72
C GLU A 132 -2.52 17.99 3.03
N LYS A 133 -2.61 17.84 1.70
CA LYS A 133 -3.80 18.21 0.92
C LYS A 133 -5.02 17.38 1.33
N ILE A 134 -4.87 16.05 1.42
CA ILE A 134 -5.94 15.15 1.88
C ILE A 134 -6.42 15.56 3.27
N LYS A 135 -5.51 15.92 4.18
CA LYS A 135 -5.88 16.40 5.51
C LYS A 135 -6.75 17.65 5.45
N THR A 136 -6.38 18.59 4.57
CA THR A 136 -7.10 19.85 4.38
C THR A 136 -8.50 19.62 3.81
N ASP A 137 -8.61 18.77 2.80
CA ASP A 137 -9.86 18.57 2.06
C ASP A 137 -10.81 17.58 2.75
N PHE A 138 -10.27 16.57 3.42
CA PHE A 138 -11.01 15.39 3.88
C PHE A 138 -10.85 15.07 5.36
N GLY A 139 -9.99 15.81 6.08
CA GLY A 139 -9.78 15.67 7.51
C GLY A 139 -8.65 14.70 7.91
N ASP A 140 -8.38 14.67 9.20
CA ASP A 140 -7.21 13.99 9.77
C ASP A 140 -7.25 12.46 9.60
N SER A 141 -8.44 11.87 9.68
CA SER A 141 -8.70 10.44 9.48
C SER A 141 -8.29 9.96 8.08
N ALA A 142 -8.78 10.64 7.04
CA ALA A 142 -8.48 10.35 5.64
C ALA A 142 -6.97 10.44 5.36
N ALA A 143 -6.31 11.49 5.87
CA ALA A 143 -4.88 11.66 5.72
C ALA A 143 -4.06 10.60 6.46
N ALA A 144 -4.46 10.23 7.69
CA ALA A 144 -3.81 9.18 8.45
C ALA A 144 -3.92 7.82 7.76
N THR A 145 -5.07 7.51 7.15
CA THR A 145 -5.28 6.29 6.39
C THR A 145 -4.41 6.22 5.12
N TYR A 146 -4.29 7.33 4.39
CA TYR A 146 -3.33 7.44 3.28
C TYR A 146 -1.88 7.22 3.74
N GLU A 147 -1.45 7.94 4.80
CA GLU A 147 -0.09 7.86 5.31
C GLU A 147 0.25 6.47 5.85
N LEU A 148 -0.73 5.81 6.49
CA LEU A 148 -0.61 4.44 6.97
C LEU A 148 -0.33 3.48 5.80
N ALA A 149 -1.10 3.56 4.72
CA ALA A 149 -0.90 2.71 3.54
C ALA A 149 0.49 2.91 2.93
N VAL A 150 0.93 4.16 2.79
CA VAL A 150 2.27 4.50 2.29
C VAL A 150 3.34 3.83 3.16
N LYS A 151 3.27 4.01 4.49
CA LYS A 151 4.31 3.53 5.40
C LYS A 151 4.33 2.00 5.55
N ILE A 152 3.18 1.33 5.47
CA ILE A 152 3.13 -0.14 5.45
C ILE A 152 3.87 -0.68 4.21
N ASN A 153 3.65 -0.09 3.03
CA ASN A 153 4.32 -0.52 1.80
C ASN A 153 5.83 -0.17 1.78
N MET A 154 6.25 0.85 2.52
CA MET A 154 7.66 1.21 2.68
C MET A 154 8.37 0.40 3.76
N LEU A 155 7.64 -0.27 4.66
CA LEU A 155 8.20 -0.92 5.84
C LEU A 155 9.38 -1.86 5.54
N PRO A 156 9.34 -2.73 4.51
CA PRO A 156 10.47 -3.62 4.20
C PRO A 156 11.76 -2.88 3.81
N SER A 157 11.66 -1.61 3.38
CA SER A 157 12.82 -0.77 3.04
C SER A 157 13.30 0.10 4.19
N LEU A 158 12.45 0.32 5.21
CA LEU A 158 12.78 1.17 6.36
C LEU A 158 13.21 0.36 7.57
N TYR A 159 12.66 -0.85 7.74
CA TYR A 159 12.96 -1.70 8.88
C TYR A 159 14.35 -2.33 8.74
N ILE A 160 15.05 -2.48 9.87
CA ILE A 160 16.32 -3.19 9.94
C ILE A 160 16.20 -4.16 11.11
N ASP A 161 16.40 -5.44 10.83
CA ASP A 161 16.47 -6.50 11.83
C ASP A 161 17.88 -6.52 12.46
N ASP A 162 18.20 -5.47 13.22
CA ASP A 162 19.42 -5.34 14.02
C ASP A 162 19.04 -5.03 15.48
N PRO A 163 19.51 -5.81 16.46
CA PRO A 163 19.23 -5.57 17.88
C PRO A 163 19.67 -4.19 18.41
N LYS A 164 20.54 -3.47 17.69
CA LYS A 164 20.98 -2.12 18.05
C LYS A 164 20.19 -1.01 17.34
N ASP A 165 19.36 -1.37 16.38
CA ASP A 165 18.56 -0.42 15.63
C ASP A 165 17.28 -0.05 16.40
N THR A 166 16.93 1.23 16.38
CA THR A 166 15.75 1.78 17.07
C THR A 166 14.61 2.09 16.09
N MET A 167 14.76 1.73 14.80
CA MET A 167 13.73 1.99 13.79
C MET A 167 12.49 1.14 14.04
N GLY A 168 12.65 -0.09 14.56
CA GLY A 168 11.50 -0.93 14.96
C GLY A 168 10.56 -0.21 15.94
N ASP A 169 11.12 0.34 17.02
CA ASP A 169 10.37 1.09 18.03
C ASP A 169 9.74 2.37 17.44
N THR A 170 10.51 3.10 16.62
CA THR A 170 10.04 4.31 15.93
C THR A 170 8.86 4.01 15.00
N MET A 171 8.94 2.93 14.22
CA MET A 171 7.87 2.51 13.30
C MET A 171 6.64 2.02 14.07
N ALA A 172 6.83 1.31 15.18
CA ALA A 172 5.74 0.88 16.06
C ALA A 172 4.95 2.09 16.60
N GLU A 173 5.63 3.14 17.05
CA GLU A 173 4.99 4.38 17.49
C GLU A 173 4.28 5.11 16.35
N VAL A 174 4.93 5.21 15.18
CA VAL A 174 4.34 5.86 14.00
C VAL A 174 3.06 5.14 13.58
N PHE A 175 3.08 3.81 13.49
CA PHE A 175 1.90 3.04 13.14
C PHE A 175 0.81 3.11 14.21
N GLY A 176 1.17 3.09 15.50
CA GLY A 176 0.20 3.30 16.58
C GLY A 176 -0.51 4.64 16.46
N ARG A 177 0.24 5.74 16.28
CA ARG A 177 -0.35 7.08 16.09
C ARG A 177 -1.23 7.17 14.86
N LEU A 178 -0.80 6.59 13.73
CA LEU A 178 -1.58 6.60 12.49
C LEU A 178 -2.84 5.76 12.59
N ALA A 179 -2.77 4.58 13.21
CA ALA A 179 -3.92 3.72 13.45
C ALA A 179 -4.98 4.44 14.30
N THR A 180 -4.56 5.10 15.39
CA THR A 180 -5.48 5.88 16.24
C THR A 180 -6.12 7.04 15.47
N ARG A 181 -5.33 7.80 14.69
CA ARG A 181 -5.86 8.92 13.89
C ARG A 181 -6.79 8.44 12.77
N ALA A 182 -6.52 7.28 12.19
CA ALA A 182 -7.38 6.57 11.24
C ALA A 182 -8.53 5.79 11.90
N LYS A 183 -8.72 5.96 13.22
CA LYS A 183 -9.76 5.31 14.04
C LYS A 183 -9.83 3.79 13.91
N LEU A 184 -8.72 3.15 13.54
CA LEU A 184 -8.68 1.70 13.40
C LEU A 184 -8.81 1.03 14.77
N PRO A 185 -9.54 -0.09 14.88
CA PRO A 185 -9.52 -0.91 16.07
C PRO A 185 -8.09 -1.35 16.39
N GLU A 186 -7.72 -1.32 17.67
CA GLU A 186 -6.37 -1.70 18.13
C GLU A 186 -5.96 -3.10 17.65
N THR A 187 -6.92 -4.02 17.53
CA THR A 187 -6.73 -5.37 17.02
C THR A 187 -6.21 -5.43 15.58
N SER A 188 -6.43 -4.38 14.78
CA SER A 188 -6.04 -4.35 13.36
C SER A 188 -4.53 -4.18 13.20
N MET A 189 -3.90 -3.31 14.00
CA MET A 189 -2.47 -2.96 13.89
C MET A 189 -1.63 -3.49 15.05
N GLY A 190 -2.27 -3.88 16.16
CA GLY A 190 -1.60 -4.40 17.36
C GLY A 190 -0.59 -5.51 17.09
N PRO A 191 -0.91 -6.54 16.28
CA PRO A 191 0.05 -7.60 15.95
C PRO A 191 1.34 -7.10 15.29
N LEU A 192 1.24 -6.18 14.33
CA LEU A 192 2.43 -5.60 13.66
C LEU A 192 3.23 -4.74 14.64
N ILE A 193 2.56 -3.90 15.42
CA ILE A 193 3.19 -3.05 16.44
C ILE A 193 3.96 -3.92 17.46
N ALA A 194 3.37 -5.03 17.89
CA ALA A 194 4.02 -5.98 18.79
C ALA A 194 5.27 -6.61 18.15
N LYS A 195 5.18 -7.06 16.89
CA LYS A 195 6.33 -7.60 16.16
C LYS A 195 7.46 -6.59 15.99
N LEU A 196 7.14 -5.33 15.69
CA LEU A 196 8.13 -4.26 15.54
C LEU A 196 8.86 -3.97 16.86
N LYS A 197 8.12 -3.88 17.98
CA LYS A 197 8.71 -3.71 19.32
C LYS A 197 9.54 -4.92 19.76
N ALA A 198 9.09 -6.12 19.38
CA ALA A 198 9.82 -7.36 19.65
C ALA A 198 11.03 -7.56 18.71
N ARG A 199 11.24 -6.66 17.74
CA ARG A 199 12.28 -6.74 16.72
C ARG A 199 12.26 -8.09 16.01
N ALA A 200 11.06 -8.48 15.57
CA ALA A 200 10.84 -9.72 14.87
C ALA A 200 11.68 -9.77 13.58
N PRO A 201 12.01 -10.98 13.07
CA PRO A 201 12.72 -11.14 11.82
C PRO A 201 12.09 -10.37 10.67
N MET A 202 12.92 -9.79 9.80
CA MET A 202 12.46 -9.01 8.63
C MET A 202 11.41 -9.73 7.78
N ALA A 203 11.55 -11.05 7.60
CA ALA A 203 10.59 -11.86 6.86
C ALA A 203 9.19 -11.82 7.50
N GLU A 204 9.09 -11.99 8.82
CA GLU A 204 7.80 -11.95 9.53
C GLU A 204 7.14 -10.57 9.48
N VAL A 205 7.94 -9.51 9.58
CA VAL A 205 7.46 -8.13 9.47
C VAL A 205 6.94 -7.86 8.05
N THR A 206 7.65 -8.35 7.04
CA THR A 206 7.27 -8.21 5.63
C THR A 206 5.99 -8.97 5.32
N ASP A 207 5.88 -10.23 5.74
CA ASP A 207 4.67 -11.04 5.52
C ASP A 207 3.46 -10.40 6.19
N MET A 208 3.61 -9.89 7.42
CA MET A 208 2.53 -9.19 8.11
C MET A 208 2.13 -7.88 7.42
N ALA A 209 3.09 -7.11 6.89
CA ALA A 209 2.79 -5.91 6.12
C ALA A 209 2.03 -6.23 4.82
N LEU A 210 2.36 -7.35 4.16
CA LEU A 210 1.64 -7.83 2.98
C LEU A 210 0.21 -8.27 3.32
N ASP A 211 0.01 -8.95 4.45
CA ASP A 211 -1.32 -9.37 4.87
C ASP A 211 -2.20 -8.19 5.30
N LEU A 212 -1.63 -7.20 5.99
CA LEU A 212 -2.33 -5.95 6.31
C LEU A 212 -2.75 -5.18 5.04
N ASN A 213 -1.91 -5.18 4.01
CA ASN A 213 -2.27 -4.58 2.71
C ASN A 213 -3.46 -5.27 2.01
N LYS A 214 -3.82 -6.49 2.41
CA LYS A 214 -5.01 -7.20 1.94
C LYS A 214 -6.21 -6.98 2.85
N SER A 215 -6.00 -6.99 4.17
CA SER A 215 -7.08 -6.95 5.17
C SER A 215 -7.54 -5.55 5.54
N LEU A 216 -6.63 -4.57 5.66
CA LEU A 216 -6.98 -3.21 6.07
C LEU A 216 -8.00 -2.51 5.17
N PRO A 217 -7.96 -2.65 3.82
CA PRO A 217 -9.02 -2.10 2.98
C PRO A 217 -10.43 -2.57 3.37
N ILE A 218 -10.56 -3.84 3.79
CA ILE A 218 -11.84 -4.43 4.23
C ILE A 218 -12.22 -3.85 5.59
N THR A 219 -11.29 -3.84 6.55
CA THR A 219 -11.53 -3.26 7.88
C THR A 219 -11.95 -1.80 7.81
N ILE A 220 -11.29 -1.01 6.95
CA ILE A 220 -11.62 0.40 6.74
C ILE A 220 -12.98 0.55 6.07
N ALA A 221 -13.31 -0.25 5.06
CA ALA A 221 -14.64 -0.24 4.46
C ALA A 221 -15.72 -0.56 5.51
N GLU A 222 -15.54 -1.61 6.30
CA GLU A 222 -16.51 -1.99 7.35
C GLU A 222 -16.68 -0.93 8.45
N LEU A 223 -15.63 -0.17 8.75
CA LEU A 223 -15.66 0.89 9.75
C LEU A 223 -16.43 2.11 9.24
N TYR A 224 -16.13 2.56 8.02
CA TYR A 224 -16.63 3.85 7.51
C TYR A 224 -17.90 3.73 6.65
N GLU A 225 -18.16 2.61 5.99
CA GLU A 225 -19.40 2.41 5.21
C GLU A 225 -20.63 2.20 6.10
N LYS A 226 -20.44 1.86 7.38
CA LYS A 226 -21.51 1.79 8.39
C LYS A 226 -21.93 3.17 8.89
N ASP A 227 -21.01 4.13 8.86
CA ASP A 227 -21.27 5.49 9.35
C ASP A 227 -22.01 6.34 8.32
N ASP A 228 -21.79 6.10 7.01
CA ASP A 228 -22.49 6.82 5.93
C ASP A 228 -23.97 6.43 5.76
N LYS A 229 -24.44 5.39 6.44
CA LYS A 229 -25.85 4.90 6.37
C LYS A 229 -26.72 5.33 7.57
N LYS A 230 -26.23 6.19 8.46
CA LYS A 230 -26.98 6.72 9.60
C LYS A 230 -27.29 8.20 9.39
#